data_AF-A0A2E8YRP4-F1
#
_entry.id   AF-A0A2E8YRP4-F1
#
_cell.length_a   1.000
_cell.length_b   1.000
_cell.length_c   1.000
_cell.angle_alpha   90.00
_cell.angle_beta   90.00
_cell.angle_gamma   90.00
#
_symmetry.space_group_name_H-M   'P 1'
#
loop_
_entity.id
_entity.type
_entity.pdbx_description
1 polymer ?
#
loop_
_entity_poly.entity_id
_entity_poly.type
_entity_poly.pdbx_seq_one_letter_code
_entity_poly.pdbx_strand_id
1 'polypeptide(L)'
;MLDSPQFTPPAMTNKEMRDQEFSLSEKKTPYVFSLKGQLLDQGRTDSVLAATDDLTIRLKVYASGGENELHAHPYEDHSFMILQGSAKFFGPDDEAIELGQWEGIMLPRGNL
;
A
#
# COMPACT_ATOMS: atom_id res chain seq x y z
N MET A 1 -27.63 1.67 2.57
CA MET A 1 -27.05 0.37 2.16
C MET A 1 -25.66 0.66 1.63
N LEU A 2 -24.65 -0.14 1.96
CA LEU A 2 -23.34 -0.01 1.33
C LEU A 2 -23.37 -0.63 -0.07
N ASP A 3 -22.66 -0.04 -1.02
CA ASP A 3 -22.53 -0.58 -2.38
C ASP A 3 -21.67 -1.85 -2.40
N SER A 4 -21.49 -2.45 -3.58
CA SER A 4 -20.51 -3.55 -3.75
C SER A 4 -19.07 -3.03 -3.66
N PRO A 5 -18.12 -3.82 -3.13
CA PRO A 5 -16.71 -3.42 -3.05
C PRO A 5 -16.14 -3.02 -4.41
N GLN A 6 -15.53 -1.84 -4.46
CA GLN A 6 -14.91 -1.31 -5.68
C GLN A 6 -13.40 -1.56 -5.69
N PHE A 7 -12.80 -1.72 -6.88
CA PHE A 7 -11.36 -1.83 -7.05
C PHE A 7 -10.85 -0.68 -7.90
N THR A 8 -9.89 0.09 -7.36
CA THR A 8 -9.16 1.09 -8.14
C THR A 8 -8.01 0.39 -8.87
N PRO A 9 -7.90 0.49 -10.20
CA PRO A 9 -6.76 -0.05 -10.93
C PRO A 9 -5.44 0.59 -10.52
N PRO A 10 -4.30 -0.10 -10.69
CA PRO A 10 -2.98 0.48 -10.43
C PRO A 10 -2.77 1.79 -11.18
N ALA A 11 -2.21 2.79 -10.49
CA ALA A 11 -1.78 4.02 -11.13
C ALA A 11 -0.51 3.75 -11.97
N MET A 12 -0.46 4.29 -13.19
CA MET A 12 0.71 4.17 -14.08
C MET A 12 1.68 5.34 -13.91
N THR A 13 1.21 6.44 -13.30
CA THR A 13 2.03 7.64 -13.04
C THR A 13 1.79 8.20 -11.63
N ASN A 14 2.76 8.98 -11.14
CA ASN A 14 2.61 9.71 -9.86
C ASN A 14 1.46 10.73 -9.90
N LYS A 15 1.14 11.29 -11.07
CA LYS A 15 0.01 12.20 -11.21
C LYS A 15 -1.31 11.44 -11.04
N GLU A 16 -1.47 10.33 -11.75
CA GLU A 16 -2.67 9.49 -11.64
C GLU A 16 -2.88 8.99 -10.21
N MET A 17 -1.81 8.60 -9.53
CA MET A 17 -1.86 8.17 -8.12
C MET A 17 -2.42 9.29 -7.22
N ARG A 18 -1.91 10.52 -7.36
CA ARG A 18 -2.38 11.67 -6.58
C ARG A 18 -3.81 12.05 -6.92
N ASP A 19 -4.20 11.96 -8.19
CA ASP A 19 -5.58 12.22 -8.62
C ASP A 19 -6.55 11.17 -8.05
N GLN A 20 -6.16 9.89 -8.03
CA GLN A 20 -6.93 8.80 -7.42
C GLN A 20 -7.11 9.01 -5.91
N GLU A 21 -6.02 9.31 -5.20
CA GLU A 21 -6.04 9.58 -3.78
C GLU A 21 -6.93 10.78 -3.43
N PHE A 22 -6.76 11.90 -4.15
CA PHE A 22 -7.59 13.09 -3.99
C PHE A 22 -9.08 12.79 -4.24
N SER A 23 -9.41 12.10 -5.34
CA SER A 23 -10.80 11.76 -5.64
C SER A 23 -11.42 10.85 -4.57
N LEU A 24 -10.64 9.95 -3.96
CA LEU A 24 -11.11 9.09 -2.88
C LEU A 24 -11.29 9.85 -1.56
N SER A 25 -10.41 10.81 -1.24
CA SER A 25 -10.51 11.62 -0.01
C SER A 25 -11.67 12.62 -0.02
N GLU A 26 -12.20 12.96 -1.19
CA GLU A 26 -13.44 13.76 -1.32
C GLU A 26 -14.69 13.02 -0.80
N LYS A 27 -14.67 11.68 -0.70
CA LYS A 27 -15.81 10.90 -0.21
C LYS A 27 -16.05 11.18 1.28
N LYS A 28 -17.26 11.63 1.61
CA LYS A 28 -17.65 12.00 2.99
C LYS A 28 -18.57 10.99 3.71
N THR A 29 -18.77 9.82 3.12
CA THR A 29 -19.55 8.72 3.72
C THR A 29 -18.79 7.40 3.61
N PRO A 30 -19.06 6.40 4.47
CA PRO A 30 -18.39 5.10 4.39
C PRO A 30 -18.57 4.44 3.03
N TYR A 31 -17.50 3.87 2.49
CA TYR A 31 -17.50 3.10 1.24
C TYR A 31 -16.68 1.83 1.38
N VAL A 32 -17.00 0.85 0.53
CA VAL A 32 -16.31 -0.44 0.50
C VAL A 32 -15.34 -0.53 -0.67
N PHE A 33 -14.20 -1.18 -0.44
CA PHE A 33 -13.15 -1.40 -1.42
C PHE A 33 -12.73 -2.88 -1.43
N SER A 34 -12.13 -3.32 -2.53
CA SER A 34 -11.68 -4.70 -2.74
C SER A 34 -10.15 -4.78 -2.69
N LEU A 35 -9.63 -5.83 -2.05
CA LEU A 35 -8.20 -6.16 -2.04
C LEU A 35 -7.79 -7.08 -3.21
N LYS A 36 -8.65 -7.27 -4.20
CA LYS A 36 -8.43 -8.23 -5.29
C LYS A 36 -7.43 -7.71 -6.33
N GLY A 37 -6.14 -7.86 -6.03
CA GLY A 37 -5.04 -7.60 -6.97
C GLY A 37 -4.70 -8.81 -7.84
N GLN A 38 -4.08 -8.55 -8.99
CA GLN A 38 -3.54 -9.58 -9.88
C GLN A 38 -2.05 -9.78 -9.57
N LEU A 39 -1.63 -11.03 -9.35
CA LEU A 39 -0.22 -11.38 -9.22
C LEU A 39 0.52 -11.12 -10.54
N LEU A 40 1.78 -10.72 -10.43
CA LEU A 40 2.61 -10.27 -11.54
C LEU A 40 3.75 -11.27 -11.78
N ASP A 41 4.05 -11.51 -13.06
CA ASP A 41 5.26 -12.25 -13.44
C ASP A 41 6.52 -11.38 -13.30
N GLN A 42 6.39 -10.05 -13.44
CA GLN A 42 7.48 -9.09 -13.30
C GLN A 42 7.00 -7.71 -12.82
N GLY A 43 7.89 -6.95 -12.18
CA GLY A 43 7.66 -5.57 -11.76
C GLY A 43 6.79 -5.44 -10.50
N ARG A 44 6.13 -4.28 -10.36
CA ARG A 44 5.24 -3.97 -9.25
C ARG A 44 4.05 -3.14 -9.68
N THR A 45 2.95 -3.23 -8.93
CA THR A 45 1.78 -2.35 -9.04
C THR A 45 1.48 -1.66 -7.73
N ASP A 46 0.76 -0.54 -7.81
CA ASP A 46 0.39 0.27 -6.66
C ASP A 46 -0.97 0.93 -6.90
N SER A 47 -1.97 0.54 -6.10
CA SER A 47 -3.37 0.97 -6.26
C SER A 47 -3.85 1.67 -5.01
N VAL A 48 -4.41 2.88 -5.14
CA VAL A 48 -5.06 3.60 -4.03
C VAL A 48 -6.49 3.10 -3.91
N LEU A 49 -6.78 2.27 -2.92
CA LEU A 49 -8.08 1.61 -2.76
C LEU A 49 -9.07 2.44 -1.95
N ALA A 50 -8.57 3.17 -0.96
CA ALA A 50 -9.33 4.09 -0.15
C ALA A 50 -8.41 5.21 0.35
N ALA A 51 -8.96 6.39 0.57
CA ALA A 51 -8.29 7.53 1.16
C ALA A 51 -9.26 8.40 1.98
N THR A 52 -8.70 9.08 2.98
CA THR A 52 -9.23 10.27 3.66
C THR A 52 -8.10 11.29 3.76
N ASP A 53 -8.33 12.40 4.46
CA ASP A 53 -7.26 13.38 4.74
C ASP A 53 -6.18 12.81 5.70
N ASP A 54 -6.49 11.74 6.44
CA ASP A 54 -5.63 11.18 7.51
C ASP A 54 -5.16 9.74 7.25
N LEU A 55 -5.76 9.02 6.30
CA LEU A 55 -5.47 7.60 6.05
C LEU A 55 -5.62 7.25 4.58
N THR A 56 -4.60 6.60 4.03
CA THR A 56 -4.63 6.01 2.69
C THR A 56 -4.40 4.50 2.76
N ILE A 57 -5.28 3.72 2.12
CA ILE A 57 -5.17 2.26 1.99
C ILE A 57 -4.70 1.94 0.58
N ARG A 58 -3.55 1.27 0.49
CA ARG A 58 -2.92 0.91 -0.78
C ARG A 58 -2.79 -0.60 -0.92
N LEU A 59 -3.03 -1.10 -2.13
CA LEU A 59 -2.67 -2.46 -2.50
C LEU A 59 -1.46 -2.42 -3.42
N LYS A 60 -0.39 -3.05 -2.95
CA LYS A 60 0.85 -3.20 -3.71
C LYS A 60 1.06 -4.67 -4.02
N VAL A 61 1.34 -4.99 -5.28
CA VAL A 61 1.68 -6.35 -5.71
C VAL A 61 3.06 -6.31 -6.35
N TYR A 62 3.95 -7.16 -5.87
CA TYR A 62 5.33 -7.28 -6.35
C TYR A 62 5.52 -8.66 -6.96
N ALA A 63 6.13 -8.73 -8.14
CA ALA A 63 6.77 -9.97 -8.58
C ALA A 63 8.02 -10.25 -7.71
N SER A 64 8.52 -11.49 -7.70
CA SER A 64 9.73 -11.83 -6.93
C SER A 64 10.91 -10.94 -7.34
N GLY A 65 11.62 -10.37 -6.36
CA GLY A 65 12.67 -9.37 -6.59
C GLY A 65 12.18 -7.95 -6.86
N GLY A 66 10.86 -7.70 -6.85
CA GLY A 66 10.27 -6.38 -6.97
C GLY A 66 10.69 -5.50 -5.80
N GLU A 67 11.60 -4.57 -6.06
CA GLU A 67 12.17 -3.69 -5.05
C GLU A 67 11.13 -2.63 -4.61
N ASN A 68 11.03 -2.43 -3.30
CA ASN A 68 10.57 -1.17 -2.74
C ASN A 68 11.84 -0.39 -2.41
N GLU A 69 12.04 0.76 -3.06
CA GLU A 69 13.15 1.65 -2.73
C GLU A 69 13.18 1.91 -1.22
N LEU A 70 14.36 1.91 -0.59
CA LEU A 70 14.49 2.24 0.83
C LEU A 70 14.25 3.75 1.01
N HIS A 71 13.20 4.10 1.75
CA HIS A 71 12.86 5.49 2.05
C HIS A 71 12.09 5.61 3.37
N ALA A 72 12.06 6.82 3.92
CA ALA A 72 11.33 7.16 5.13
C ALA A 72 10.19 8.14 4.85
N HIS A 73 9.11 8.01 5.61
CA HIS A 73 8.01 8.96 5.64
C HIS A 73 8.14 9.89 6.86
N PRO A 74 8.48 11.18 6.66
CA PRO A 74 8.74 12.08 7.79
C PRO A 74 7.48 12.52 8.54
N TYR A 75 6.31 12.42 7.91
CA TYR A 75 5.06 13.00 8.43
C TYR A 75 3.89 12.01 8.54
N GLU A 76 4.07 10.77 8.10
CA GLU A 76 3.00 9.78 7.99
C GLU A 76 3.45 8.46 8.61
N ASP A 77 2.57 7.86 9.41
CA ASP A 77 2.75 6.49 9.90
C ASP A 77 2.38 5.50 8.80
N HIS A 78 3.20 4.49 8.56
CA HIS A 78 2.93 3.45 7.57
C HIS A 78 2.77 2.09 8.24
N SER A 79 1.88 1.27 7.71
CA SER A 79 1.85 -0.14 8.07
C SER A 79 1.70 -1.01 6.84
N PHE A 80 2.40 -2.14 6.83
CA PHE A 80 2.30 -3.15 5.80
C PHE A 80 1.77 -4.42 6.42
N MET A 81 0.78 -5.04 5.76
CA MET A 81 0.26 -6.35 6.09
C MET A 81 0.41 -7.25 4.87
N ILE A 82 1.01 -8.42 5.05
CA ILE A 82 1.29 -9.35 3.95
C ILE A 82 0.06 -10.20 3.71
N LEU A 83 -0.61 -10.00 2.58
CA LEU A 83 -1.82 -10.77 2.23
C LEU A 83 -1.49 -12.12 1.58
N GLN A 84 -0.36 -12.21 0.89
CA GLN A 84 0.12 -13.41 0.21
C GLN A 84 1.63 -13.32 -0.05
N GLY A 85 2.33 -14.45 -0.01
CA GLY A 85 3.79 -14.50 -0.19
C GLY A 85 4.54 -14.07 1.07
N SER A 86 5.71 -13.47 0.88
CA SER A 86 6.52 -12.88 1.95
C SER A 86 7.15 -11.56 1.48
N ALA A 87 7.57 -10.73 2.43
CA ALA A 87 8.37 -9.54 2.18
C ALA A 87 9.49 -9.43 3.22
N LYS A 88 10.66 -8.99 2.77
CA LYS A 88 11.81 -8.71 3.63
C LYS A 88 11.89 -7.21 3.91
N PHE A 89 11.91 -6.86 5.18
CA PHE A 89 12.10 -5.49 5.66
C PHE A 89 13.49 -5.35 6.26
N PHE A 90 14.07 -4.17 6.11
CA PHE A 90 15.37 -3.79 6.66
C PHE A 90 15.17 -2.66 7.66
N GLY A 91 15.81 -2.77 8.81
CA GLY A 91 15.83 -1.70 9.81
C GLY A 91 17.11 -0.86 9.71
N PRO A 92 17.23 0.17 10.57
CA PRO A 92 18.31 1.16 10.51
C PRO A 92 19.70 0.63 10.87
N ASP A 93 19.80 -0.50 11.58
CA ASP A 93 21.05 -1.08 12.09
C ASP A 93 21.47 -2.34 11.30
N ASP A 94 21.18 -2.37 9.99
CA ASP A 94 21.39 -3.51 9.08
C ASP A 94 20.65 -4.80 9.49
N GLU A 95 19.69 -4.71 10.42
CA GLU A 95 18.82 -5.84 10.73
C GLU A 95 17.82 -6.08 9.61
N ALA A 96 17.40 -7.34 9.46
CA ALA A 96 16.35 -7.69 8.52
C ALA A 96 15.40 -8.72 9.09
N ILE A 97 14.13 -8.58 8.74
CA ILE A 97 13.08 -9.53 9.08
C ILE A 97 12.29 -9.90 7.83
N GLU A 98 12.01 -11.20 7.66
CA GLU A 98 11.09 -11.68 6.65
C GLU A 98 9.74 -11.91 7.30
N LEU A 99 8.71 -11.25 6.76
CA LEU A 99 7.32 -11.40 7.19
C LEU A 99 6.55 -12.18 6.13
N GLY A 100 5.83 -13.20 6.56
CA GLY A 100 4.97 -14.05 5.74
C GLY A 100 3.51 -13.62 5.78
N GLN A 101 2.67 -14.43 5.15
CA GLN A 101 1.23 -14.19 5.07
C GLN A 101 0.59 -13.99 6.46
N TRP A 102 -0.24 -12.94 6.56
CA TRP A 102 -0.95 -12.47 7.76
C TRP A 102 -0.07 -11.88 8.86
N GLU A 103 1.19 -11.61 8.56
CA GLU A 103 2.07 -10.81 9.41
C GLU A 103 2.12 -9.36 8.90
N GLY A 104 2.58 -8.45 9.76
CA GLY A 104 2.70 -7.04 9.39
C GLY A 104 3.69 -6.27 10.24
N ILE A 105 4.08 -5.10 9.74
CA ILE A 105 5.00 -4.17 10.40
C ILE A 105 4.35 -2.80 10.49
N MET A 106 4.64 -2.09 11.59
CA MET A 106 4.30 -0.69 11.78
C MET A 106 5.59 0.13 11.68
N LEU A 107 5.54 1.19 10.87
CA LEU A 107 6.60 2.18 10.69
C LEU A 107 6.07 3.53 11.17
N PRO A 108 6.37 3.93 12.42
CA PRO A 108 5.98 5.25 12.90
C PRO A 108 6.68 6.35 12.10
N ARG A 109 6.00 7.48 11.90
CA ARG A 109 6.51 8.65 11.19
C ARG A 109 7.86 9.11 11.73
N GLY A 110 8.72 9.57 10.83
CA GLY A 110 10.03 10.14 11.19
C GLY A 110 11.12 9.13 11.52
N ASN A 111 10.87 7.82 11.36
CA ASN A 111 11.92 6.81 11.43
C ASN A 111 12.61 6.69 10.06
N LEU A 112 13.94 6.78 10.08
CA LEU A 112 14.89 6.46 9.01
C LEU A 112 15.58 5.15 9.37
#